data_AF-A0A3C2C3U2-F1
#
_entry.id   AF-A0A3C2C3U2-F1
#
_cell.length_a   1.000
_cell.length_b   1.000
_cell.length_c   1.000
_cell.angle_alpha   90.00
_cell.angle_beta   90.00
_cell.angle_gamma   90.00
#
_symmetry.space_group_name_H-M   'P 1'
#
loop_
_entity.id
_entity.type
_entity.pdbx_description
1 polymer ?
#
loop_
_entity_poly.entity_id
_entity_poly.type
_entity_poly.pdbx_seq_one_letter_code
_entity_poly.pdbx_strand_id
1 'polypeptide(L)'
;MPIDDFYLNQTDITAAKIKLYQGYIGTYLIKVLMKFGKCSVADLFCGPGKNGAEKGSPLVLLEEAEKMLTSETLKRLYPYPEVSILFNDIEPDHIANLAVELSHMTLPREIRIETPTSKHFRDVINSNSMLLRSPRPKFFFLDPFNYSDVTMEDIKRLIDSPFTEVLLFLPAFFAYRFAGVETEEKTKRFLESFTTRGIADYADFDDFIGSIREKLLASLGIEFVRPIILDAGQKKNTLFFLSKSFHGMLVMNEVIWEDAYDGKRVLVKGQEEEPGLFTKQALEVATPALVAFERNLLEEMKNRKSMTNVDVIRFAIKEGFLPRHAEDIIKKHHEHFSLVITDGKQKRPYVSTPNINTARSIIKYIE
;
A
#
# COMPACT_ATOMS: atom_id res chain seq x y z
N MET A 1 -5.58 -30.16 9.75
CA MET A 1 -5.02 -29.65 8.48
C MET A 1 -3.65 -30.29 8.32
N PRO A 2 -3.35 -30.99 7.22
CA PRO A 2 -2.02 -31.56 6.99
C PRO A 2 -0.96 -30.47 7.08
N ILE A 3 0.21 -30.80 7.62
CA ILE A 3 1.31 -29.84 7.83
C ILE A 3 1.78 -29.24 6.49
N ASP A 4 1.67 -29.99 5.40
CA ASP A 4 2.11 -29.56 4.06
C ASP A 4 1.24 -28.43 3.48
N ASP A 5 -0.09 -28.48 3.67
CA ASP A 5 -1.00 -27.40 3.23
C ASP A 5 -0.75 -26.10 4.00
N PHE A 6 -0.28 -26.19 5.26
CA PHE A 6 -0.02 -25.00 6.07
C PHE A 6 1.15 -24.19 5.54
N TYR A 7 2.25 -24.85 5.15
CA TYR A 7 3.46 -24.21 4.64
C TYR A 7 3.30 -23.72 3.20
N LEU A 8 2.61 -24.48 2.34
CA LEU A 8 2.31 -24.08 0.95
C LEU A 8 1.47 -22.78 0.89
N ASN A 9 0.43 -22.69 1.71
CA ASN A 9 -0.38 -21.47 1.78
C ASN A 9 0.39 -20.27 2.36
N GLN A 10 1.39 -20.51 3.22
CA GLN A 10 2.25 -19.44 3.75
C GLN A 10 3.24 -18.95 2.69
N THR A 11 3.75 -19.84 1.83
CA THR A 11 4.57 -19.45 0.67
C THR A 11 3.76 -18.65 -0.35
N ASP A 12 2.49 -18.99 -0.59
CA ASP A 12 1.70 -18.27 -1.60
C ASP A 12 1.26 -16.87 -1.13
N ILE A 13 0.90 -16.70 0.16
CA ILE A 13 0.67 -15.36 0.73
C ILE A 13 1.95 -14.52 0.66
N THR A 14 3.10 -15.14 0.92
CA THR A 14 4.41 -14.47 0.79
C THR A 14 4.65 -14.04 -0.66
N ALA A 15 4.37 -14.90 -1.64
CA ALA A 15 4.49 -14.56 -3.05
C ALA A 15 3.56 -13.41 -3.47
N ALA A 16 2.29 -13.43 -3.05
CA ALA A 16 1.34 -12.34 -3.34
C ALA A 16 1.78 -11.00 -2.72
N LYS A 17 2.26 -11.04 -1.47
CA LYS A 17 2.83 -9.89 -0.77
C LYS A 17 4.05 -9.32 -1.51
N ILE A 18 4.99 -10.18 -1.89
CA ILE A 18 6.20 -9.77 -2.62
C ILE A 18 5.85 -9.20 -4.00
N LYS A 19 4.89 -9.78 -4.71
CA LYS A 19 4.41 -9.26 -5.99
C LYS A 19 3.82 -7.85 -5.86
N LEU A 20 2.97 -7.62 -4.86
CA LEU A 20 2.41 -6.30 -4.59
C LEU A 20 3.49 -5.28 -4.19
N TYR A 21 4.42 -5.71 -3.33
CA TYR A 21 5.58 -4.90 -2.97
C TYR A 21 6.39 -4.51 -4.21
N GLN A 22 6.69 -5.46 -5.10
CA GLN A 22 7.41 -5.23 -6.34
C GLN A 22 6.69 -4.22 -7.25
N GLY A 23 5.39 -4.40 -7.48
CA GLY A 23 4.58 -3.50 -8.32
C GLY A 23 4.58 -2.07 -7.78
N TYR A 24 4.46 -1.92 -6.46
CA TYR A 24 4.50 -0.61 -5.82
C TYR A 24 5.90 0.01 -5.85
N ILE A 25 6.93 -0.72 -5.39
CA ILE A 25 8.27 -0.17 -5.20
C ILE A 25 8.91 0.24 -6.53
N GLY A 26 8.68 -0.51 -7.62
CA GLY A 26 9.13 -0.13 -8.95
C GLY A 26 8.55 1.22 -9.38
N THR A 27 7.24 1.40 -9.25
CA THR A 27 6.58 2.67 -9.60
C THR A 27 6.95 3.81 -8.66
N TYR A 28 7.09 3.53 -7.36
CA TYR A 28 7.56 4.48 -6.37
C TYR A 28 8.95 5.01 -6.75
N LEU A 29 9.91 4.12 -7.01
CA LEU A 29 11.29 4.47 -7.35
C LEU A 29 11.33 5.33 -8.62
N ILE A 30 10.56 4.97 -9.66
CA ILE A 30 10.43 5.80 -10.87
C ILE A 30 10.01 7.22 -10.50
N LYS A 31 8.84 7.38 -9.85
CA LYS A 31 8.24 8.70 -9.62
C LYS A 31 9.08 9.54 -8.67
N VAL A 32 9.65 8.91 -7.65
CA VAL A 32 10.46 9.58 -6.64
C VAL A 32 11.82 9.98 -7.19
N LEU A 33 12.55 9.08 -7.86
CA LEU A 33 13.85 9.42 -8.42
C LEU A 33 13.73 10.46 -9.54
N MET A 34 12.69 10.40 -10.38
CA MET A 34 12.45 11.42 -11.41
C MET A 34 12.12 12.80 -10.83
N LYS A 35 11.56 12.88 -9.62
CA LYS A 35 11.19 14.14 -8.97
C LYS A 35 12.26 14.69 -8.02
N PHE A 36 13.00 13.83 -7.34
CA PHE A 36 13.88 14.21 -6.25
C PHE A 36 15.35 13.79 -6.48
N GLY A 37 15.62 12.93 -7.47
CA GLY A 37 16.93 12.35 -7.73
C GLY A 37 17.40 11.33 -6.69
N LYS A 38 16.90 11.41 -5.44
CA LYS A 38 17.36 10.56 -4.33
C LYS A 38 16.21 10.12 -3.44
N CYS A 39 16.33 8.92 -2.87
CA CYS A 39 15.41 8.42 -1.85
C CYS A 39 16.10 7.47 -0.87
N SER A 40 15.39 7.16 0.21
CA SER A 40 15.78 6.13 1.16
C SER A 40 14.69 5.07 1.25
N VAL A 41 15.09 3.80 1.24
CA VAL A 41 14.18 2.66 1.41
C VAL A 41 14.69 1.82 2.56
N ALA A 42 13.81 1.42 3.46
CA ALA A 42 14.16 0.56 4.58
C ALA A 42 13.24 -0.65 4.61
N ASP A 43 13.85 -1.84 4.61
CA ASP A 43 13.16 -3.09 4.89
C ASP A 43 13.64 -3.58 6.26
N LEU A 44 12.79 -3.37 7.27
CA LEU A 44 13.16 -3.52 8.69
C LEU A 44 12.91 -4.93 9.23
N PHE A 45 12.36 -5.81 8.39
CA PHE A 45 12.11 -7.23 8.62
C PHE A 45 12.49 -8.01 7.36
N CYS A 46 13.72 -7.82 6.90
CA CYS A 46 14.12 -8.17 5.52
C CYS A 46 14.27 -9.67 5.26
N GLY A 47 14.33 -10.49 6.31
CA GLY A 47 14.58 -11.92 6.18
C GLY A 47 15.95 -12.24 5.56
N PRO A 48 16.14 -13.51 5.14
CA PRO A 48 17.43 -14.02 4.64
C PRO A 48 17.74 -13.64 3.18
N GLY A 49 16.90 -12.83 2.53
CA GLY A 49 17.06 -12.46 1.13
C GLY A 49 16.35 -13.39 0.14
N LYS A 50 16.36 -14.70 0.36
CA LYS A 50 15.59 -15.69 -0.43
C LYS A 50 14.66 -16.52 0.42
N ASN A 51 13.51 -16.91 -0.13
CA ASN A 51 12.62 -17.90 0.45
C ASN A 51 12.63 -19.16 -0.43
N GLY A 52 13.51 -20.11 -0.09
CA GLY A 52 13.82 -21.23 -0.99
C GLY A 52 14.52 -20.73 -2.26
N ALA A 53 13.95 -21.01 -3.43
CA ALA A 53 14.47 -20.51 -4.71
C ALA A 53 13.99 -19.09 -5.05
N GLU A 54 12.94 -18.61 -4.39
CA GLU A 54 12.29 -17.34 -4.70
C GLU A 54 12.97 -16.16 -4.00
N LYS A 55 12.93 -14.99 -4.64
CA LYS A 55 13.51 -13.76 -4.11
C LYS A 55 12.60 -13.16 -3.04
N GLY A 56 13.19 -12.80 -1.90
CA GLY A 56 12.54 -12.00 -0.86
C GLY A 56 12.55 -10.51 -1.18
N SER A 57 11.93 -9.72 -0.30
CA SER A 57 11.82 -8.27 -0.42
C SER A 57 13.16 -7.53 -0.61
N PRO A 58 14.28 -7.86 0.08
CA PRO A 58 15.52 -7.11 -0.12
C PRO A 58 16.10 -7.29 -1.53
N LEU A 59 16.02 -8.49 -2.11
CA LEU A 59 16.53 -8.74 -3.46
C LEU A 59 15.62 -8.12 -4.53
N VAL A 60 14.30 -8.18 -4.32
CA VAL A 60 13.31 -7.50 -5.19
C VAL A 60 13.52 -5.98 -5.20
N LEU A 61 13.79 -5.38 -4.04
CA LEU A 61 14.11 -3.95 -3.94
C LEU A 61 15.35 -3.59 -4.77
N LEU A 62 16.41 -4.38 -4.65
CA LEU A 62 17.67 -4.13 -5.35
C LEU A 62 17.49 -4.22 -6.87
N GLU A 63 16.72 -5.20 -7.34
CA GLU A 63 16.43 -5.37 -8.76
C GLU A 63 15.63 -4.20 -9.35
N GLU A 64 14.57 -3.75 -8.67
CA GLU A 64 13.83 -2.59 -9.14
C GLU A 64 14.67 -1.30 -9.05
N ALA A 65 15.52 -1.15 -8.02
CA ALA A 65 16.44 -0.02 -7.91
C ALA A 65 17.48 0.00 -9.03
N GLU A 66 18.11 -1.14 -9.34
CA GLU A 66 19.09 -1.28 -10.41
C GLU A 66 18.47 -0.95 -11.77
N LYS A 67 17.31 -1.55 -12.06
CA LYS A 67 16.55 -1.28 -13.28
C LYS A 67 16.24 0.21 -13.46
N MET A 68 15.97 0.94 -12.38
CA MET A 68 15.69 2.37 -12.46
C MET A 68 16.92 3.24 -12.59
N LEU A 69 17.99 2.93 -11.87
CA LEU A 69 19.23 3.69 -11.91
C LEU A 69 20.00 3.53 -13.23
N THR A 70 19.72 2.46 -13.98
CA THR A 70 20.24 2.26 -15.34
C THR A 70 19.51 3.09 -16.40
N SER A 71 18.39 3.74 -16.07
CA SER A 71 17.64 4.61 -17.00
C SER A 71 18.43 5.84 -17.44
N GLU A 72 18.69 5.96 -18.74
CA GLU A 72 19.35 7.12 -19.34
C GLU A 72 18.55 8.42 -19.16
N THR A 73 17.22 8.32 -19.10
CA THR A 73 16.38 9.49 -18.84
C THR A 73 16.63 10.04 -17.44
N LEU A 74 16.75 9.15 -16.44
CA LEU A 74 17.01 9.55 -15.07
C LEU A 74 18.40 10.19 -14.93
N LYS A 75 19.43 9.56 -15.50
CA LYS A 75 20.81 10.05 -15.45
C LYS A 75 20.99 11.43 -16.10
N ARG A 76 20.22 11.72 -17.15
CA ARG A 76 20.23 13.04 -17.79
C ARG A 76 19.61 14.13 -16.90
N LEU A 77 18.58 13.80 -16.12
CA LEU A 77 17.94 14.75 -15.20
C LEU A 77 18.75 14.93 -13.91
N TYR A 78 19.31 13.85 -13.39
CA TYR A 78 20.11 13.83 -12.18
C TYR A 78 21.42 13.10 -12.49
N PRO A 79 22.56 13.81 -12.52
CA PRO A 79 23.86 13.18 -12.78
C PRO A 79 24.29 12.16 -11.71
N TYR A 80 23.72 12.27 -10.50
CA TYR A 80 24.04 11.41 -9.36
C TYR A 80 22.75 10.97 -8.65
N PRO A 81 21.90 10.16 -9.31
CA PRO A 81 20.73 9.62 -8.64
C PRO A 81 21.20 8.64 -7.55
N GLU A 82 20.41 8.48 -6.49
CA GLU A 82 20.84 7.69 -5.32
C GLU A 82 19.67 6.99 -4.65
N VAL A 83 19.81 5.69 -4.40
CA VAL A 83 18.90 4.92 -3.55
C VAL A 83 19.68 4.44 -2.34
N SER A 84 19.37 4.99 -1.17
CA SER A 84 19.96 4.55 0.10
C SER A 84 19.08 3.47 0.71
N ILE A 85 19.64 2.31 1.04
CA ILE A 85 18.90 1.15 1.49
C ILE A 85 19.38 0.73 2.88
N LEU A 86 18.43 0.49 3.79
CA LEU A 86 18.69 -0.08 5.10
C LEU A 86 17.97 -1.43 5.22
N PHE A 87 18.74 -2.47 5.54
CA PHE A 87 18.23 -3.80 5.84
C PHE A 87 18.39 -4.11 7.32
N ASN A 88 17.32 -4.58 7.94
CA ASN A 88 17.35 -5.09 9.30
C ASN A 88 16.50 -6.35 9.43
N ASP A 89 16.94 -7.26 10.27
CA ASP A 89 16.16 -8.39 10.77
C ASP A 89 16.55 -8.63 12.23
N ILE A 90 15.69 -9.22 13.04
CA ILE A 90 16.08 -9.55 14.41
C ILE A 90 16.96 -10.81 14.45
N GLU A 91 16.80 -11.70 13.48
CA GLU A 91 17.52 -12.98 13.41
C GLU A 91 18.91 -12.80 12.77
N PRO A 92 20.01 -13.08 13.49
CA PRO A 92 21.36 -12.94 12.95
C PRO A 92 21.63 -13.78 11.71
N ASP A 93 21.05 -14.98 11.64
CA ASP A 93 21.23 -15.90 10.51
C ASP A 93 20.59 -15.35 9.22
N HIS A 94 19.48 -14.62 9.34
CA HIS A 94 18.88 -13.93 8.20
C HIS A 94 19.85 -12.90 7.61
N ILE A 95 20.48 -12.10 8.47
CA ILE A 95 21.46 -11.08 8.03
C ILE A 95 22.71 -11.73 7.46
N ALA A 96 23.20 -12.83 8.04
CA ALA A 96 24.33 -13.57 7.51
C ALA A 96 24.04 -14.12 6.10
N ASN A 97 22.86 -14.73 5.90
CA ASN A 97 22.43 -15.24 4.60
C ASN A 97 22.24 -14.13 3.57
N LEU A 98 21.61 -13.01 3.97
CA LEU A 98 21.47 -11.85 3.11
C LEU A 98 22.85 -11.32 2.67
N ALA A 99 23.83 -11.25 3.56
CA ALA A 99 25.18 -10.81 3.21
C ALA A 99 25.84 -11.72 2.16
N VAL A 100 25.62 -13.03 2.22
CA VAL A 100 26.08 -13.98 1.19
C VAL A 100 25.41 -13.66 -0.16
N GLU A 101 24.09 -13.48 -0.18
CA GLU A 101 23.35 -13.12 -1.40
C GLU A 101 23.84 -11.79 -1.99
N LEU A 102 24.05 -10.77 -1.17
CA LEU A 102 24.58 -9.47 -1.59
C LEU A 102 26.00 -9.59 -2.17
N SER A 103 26.83 -10.50 -1.67
CA SER A 103 28.20 -10.69 -2.17
C SER A 103 28.25 -11.25 -3.60
N HIS A 104 27.16 -11.88 -4.05
CA HIS A 104 27.02 -12.40 -5.41
C HIS A 104 26.48 -11.37 -6.41
N MET A 105 26.04 -10.19 -5.94
CA MET A 105 25.47 -9.15 -6.79
C MET A 105 26.51 -8.10 -7.17
N THR A 106 26.43 -7.61 -8.41
CA THR A 106 27.19 -6.43 -8.85
C THR A 106 26.23 -5.25 -8.94
N LEU A 107 26.22 -4.39 -7.92
CA LEU A 107 25.28 -3.28 -7.84
C LEU A 107 25.88 -1.97 -8.39
N PRO A 108 25.08 -1.11 -9.04
CA PRO A 108 25.48 0.25 -9.36
C PRO A 108 25.92 1.02 -8.11
N ARG A 109 26.94 1.87 -8.22
CA ARG A 109 27.45 2.70 -7.10
C ARG A 109 26.40 3.68 -6.54
N GLU A 110 25.36 3.95 -7.32
CA GLU A 110 24.21 4.76 -6.98
C GLU A 110 23.27 4.07 -5.96
N ILE A 111 23.36 2.74 -5.83
CA ILE A 111 22.73 1.99 -4.74
C ILE A 111 23.68 1.98 -3.55
N ARG A 112 23.25 2.59 -2.45
CA ARG A 112 24.01 2.65 -1.20
C ARG A 112 23.33 1.79 -0.15
N ILE A 113 23.86 0.60 0.09
CA ILE A 113 23.39 -0.27 1.17
C ILE A 113 24.13 0.13 2.45
N GLU A 114 23.38 0.61 3.45
CA GLU A 114 23.88 0.72 4.82
C GLU A 114 24.15 -0.68 5.36
N THR A 115 25.16 -0.84 6.21
CA THR A 115 25.53 -2.15 6.77
C THR A 115 24.29 -2.84 7.36
N PRO A 116 23.87 -4.00 6.82
CA PRO A 116 22.71 -4.73 7.33
C PRO A 116 22.86 -5.01 8.83
N THR A 117 21.79 -4.84 9.60
CA THR A 117 21.83 -4.98 11.06
C THR A 117 20.98 -6.13 11.56
N SER A 118 21.48 -6.84 12.57
CA SER A 118 20.67 -7.78 13.36
C SER A 118 20.27 -7.12 14.68
N LYS A 119 19.14 -6.41 14.68
CA LYS A 119 18.66 -5.65 15.84
C LYS A 119 17.14 -5.68 15.92
N HIS A 120 16.61 -5.48 17.12
CA HIS A 120 15.19 -5.17 17.26
C HIS A 120 14.88 -3.87 16.49
N PHE A 121 13.84 -3.87 15.66
CA PHE A 121 13.60 -2.75 14.74
C PHE A 121 13.42 -1.40 15.47
N ARG A 122 12.88 -1.40 16.70
CA ARG A 122 12.82 -0.19 17.56
C ARG A 122 14.19 0.42 17.81
N ASP A 123 15.21 -0.40 18.02
CA ASP A 123 16.56 0.08 18.27
C ASP A 123 17.13 0.72 17.00
N VAL A 124 16.79 0.17 15.83
CA VAL A 124 17.18 0.72 14.53
C VAL A 124 16.54 2.09 14.30
N ILE A 125 15.24 2.24 14.50
CA ILE A 125 14.57 3.56 14.35
C ILE A 125 15.02 4.56 15.43
N ASN A 126 15.44 4.06 16.61
CA ASN A 126 16.02 4.86 17.69
C ASN A 126 17.40 5.41 17.34
N SER A 127 18.28 4.55 16.80
CA SER A 127 19.65 4.93 16.47
C SER A 127 19.75 5.73 15.16
N ASN A 128 18.83 5.51 14.21
CA ASN A 128 18.90 6.12 12.87
C ASN A 128 18.14 7.44 12.77
N SER A 129 18.48 8.39 13.65
CA SER A 129 17.89 9.73 13.64
C SER A 129 18.12 10.46 12.31
N MET A 130 19.21 10.20 11.59
CA MET A 130 19.47 10.79 10.28
C MET A 130 18.51 10.29 9.20
N LEU A 131 18.19 8.99 9.16
CA LEU A 131 17.16 8.44 8.27
C LEU A 131 15.82 9.15 8.53
N LEU A 132 15.42 9.28 9.80
CA LEU A 132 14.14 9.90 10.16
C LEU A 132 14.11 11.43 9.99
N ARG A 133 15.24 12.13 10.07
CA ARG A 133 15.30 13.61 9.91
C ARG A 133 15.61 14.05 8.49
N SER A 134 16.06 13.13 7.63
CA SER A 134 16.40 13.43 6.25
C SER A 134 15.18 14.00 5.50
N PRO A 135 15.31 15.13 4.78
CA PRO A 135 14.23 15.70 3.96
C PRO A 135 14.01 14.93 2.65
N ARG A 136 14.65 13.78 2.45
CA ARG A 136 14.51 12.94 1.26
C ARG A 136 13.26 12.06 1.37
N PRO A 137 12.60 11.70 0.26
CA PRO A 137 11.53 10.71 0.25
C PRO A 137 11.97 9.37 0.87
N LYS A 138 11.07 8.78 1.65
CA LYS A 138 11.31 7.55 2.41
C LYS A 138 10.20 6.54 2.20
N PHE A 139 10.59 5.29 2.02
CA PHE A 139 9.66 4.17 2.01
C PHE A 139 10.11 3.13 3.04
N PHE A 140 9.20 2.73 3.93
CA PHE A 140 9.44 1.67 4.91
C PHE A 140 8.57 0.47 4.58
N PHE A 141 9.19 -0.68 4.39
CA PHE A 141 8.51 -1.97 4.37
C PHE A 141 8.62 -2.61 5.77
N LEU A 142 7.46 -2.90 6.36
CA LEU A 142 7.36 -3.52 7.67
C LEU A 142 6.62 -4.85 7.51
N ASP A 143 7.35 -5.96 7.62
CA ASP A 143 6.81 -7.31 7.49
C ASP A 143 7.06 -8.14 8.75
N PRO A 144 6.49 -7.74 9.90
CA PRO A 144 6.73 -8.45 11.14
C PRO A 144 6.14 -9.86 11.09
N PHE A 145 6.80 -10.79 11.79
CA PHE A 145 6.29 -12.14 11.94
C PHE A 145 5.02 -12.16 12.81
N ASN A 146 4.98 -11.35 13.88
CA ASN A 146 3.80 -11.21 14.75
C ASN A 146 3.19 -9.81 14.65
N TYR A 147 1.86 -9.73 14.73
CA TYR A 147 1.14 -8.45 14.75
C TYR A 147 1.51 -7.55 15.95
N SER A 148 2.11 -8.10 17.01
CA SER A 148 2.53 -7.36 18.21
C SER A 148 3.92 -6.72 18.09
N ASP A 149 4.68 -7.07 17.06
CA ASP A 149 6.07 -6.61 16.95
C ASP A 149 6.11 -5.10 16.66
N VAL A 150 5.15 -4.59 15.89
CA VAL A 150 5.01 -3.17 15.56
C VAL A 150 3.88 -2.53 16.36
N THR A 151 4.14 -1.41 17.04
CA THR A 151 3.10 -0.64 17.76
C THR A 151 2.64 0.58 16.97
N MET A 152 1.52 1.17 17.39
CA MET A 152 1.03 2.44 16.85
C MET A 152 2.06 3.58 16.99
N GLU A 153 2.81 3.63 18.10
CA GLU A 153 3.84 4.64 18.32
C GLU A 153 5.00 4.48 17.35
N ASP A 154 5.40 3.24 17.07
CA ASP A 154 6.45 2.93 16.09
C ASP A 154 6.05 3.44 14.69
N ILE A 155 4.82 3.16 14.26
CA ILE A 155 4.30 3.63 12.96
C ILE A 155 4.21 5.15 12.92
N LYS A 156 3.71 5.76 14.00
CA LYS A 156 3.59 7.21 14.12
C LYS A 156 4.94 7.90 13.96
N ARG A 157 5.98 7.36 14.61
CA ARG A 157 7.34 7.89 14.49
C ARG A 157 7.87 7.88 13.06
N LEU A 158 7.59 6.84 12.29
CA LEU A 158 7.99 6.77 10.87
C LEU A 158 7.20 7.81 10.04
N ILE A 159 5.87 7.82 10.19
CA ILE A 159 4.96 8.66 9.41
C ILE A 159 5.12 10.15 9.71
N ASP A 160 5.53 10.53 10.92
CA ASP A 160 5.80 11.92 11.29
C ASP A 160 7.06 12.47 10.61
N SER A 161 7.91 11.61 10.05
CA SER A 161 9.01 12.03 9.19
C SER A 161 8.53 12.58 7.84
N PRO A 162 9.16 13.63 7.28
CA PRO A 162 8.77 14.20 6.00
C PRO A 162 8.88 13.21 4.83
N PHE A 163 7.91 13.28 3.89
CA PHE A 163 7.91 12.48 2.66
C PHE A 163 8.00 10.96 2.89
N THR A 164 7.39 10.48 3.97
CA THR A 164 7.39 9.07 4.34
C THR A 164 6.14 8.36 3.85
N GLU A 165 6.34 7.15 3.35
CA GLU A 165 5.31 6.15 3.10
C GLU A 165 5.68 4.85 3.80
N VAL A 166 4.68 4.12 4.27
CA VAL A 166 4.87 2.85 4.97
C VAL A 166 3.96 1.81 4.34
N LEU A 167 4.50 0.62 4.07
CA LEU A 167 3.74 -0.56 3.74
C LEU A 167 3.92 -1.57 4.89
N LEU A 168 2.85 -1.78 5.65
CA LEU A 168 2.84 -2.62 6.84
C LEU A 168 2.04 -3.90 6.59
N PHE A 169 2.67 -5.06 6.72
CA PHE A 169 1.98 -6.33 6.79
C PHE A 169 1.52 -6.59 8.23
N LEU A 170 0.26 -7.01 8.38
CA LEU A 170 -0.28 -7.53 9.62
C LEU A 170 -0.89 -8.91 9.40
N PRO A 171 -0.53 -9.92 10.21
CA PRO A 171 -1.23 -11.20 10.25
C PRO A 171 -2.60 -11.06 10.96
N ALA A 172 -3.44 -10.16 10.45
CA ALA A 172 -4.62 -9.62 11.12
C ALA A 172 -5.72 -10.66 11.38
N PHE A 173 -5.81 -11.72 10.56
CA PHE A 173 -6.80 -12.77 10.76
C PHE A 173 -6.55 -13.61 12.01
N PHE A 174 -5.28 -13.74 12.43
CA PHE A 174 -5.00 -14.36 13.72
C PHE A 174 -5.64 -13.53 14.84
N ALA A 175 -5.41 -12.22 14.88
CA ALA A 175 -5.99 -11.34 15.88
C ALA A 175 -7.53 -11.30 15.82
N TYR A 176 -8.10 -11.27 14.61
CA TYR A 176 -9.55 -11.31 14.38
C TYR A 176 -10.23 -12.51 15.04
N ARG A 177 -9.60 -13.70 14.99
CA ARG A 177 -10.16 -14.91 15.60
C ARG A 177 -10.30 -14.84 17.12
N PHE A 178 -9.60 -13.90 17.76
CA PHE A 178 -9.68 -13.64 19.19
C PHE A 178 -10.46 -12.36 19.51
N ALA A 179 -11.04 -11.69 18.51
CA ALA A 179 -11.93 -10.58 18.74
C ALA A 179 -13.19 -11.09 19.47
N GLY A 180 -13.56 -10.43 20.57
CA GLY A 180 -14.75 -10.78 21.37
C GLY A 180 -14.55 -11.90 22.41
N VAL A 181 -13.37 -12.51 22.50
CA VAL A 181 -13.07 -13.57 23.49
C VAL A 181 -11.89 -13.22 24.38
N GLU A 182 -11.84 -13.84 25.56
CA GLU A 182 -10.66 -13.74 26.43
C GLU A 182 -9.42 -14.31 25.71
N THR A 183 -8.32 -13.57 25.76
CA THR A 183 -7.12 -13.85 24.99
C THR A 183 -5.88 -13.37 25.74
N GLU A 184 -4.70 -13.74 25.25
CA GLU A 184 -3.43 -13.35 25.85
C GLU A 184 -3.23 -11.83 25.82
N GLU A 185 -2.47 -11.33 26.80
CA GLU A 185 -2.21 -9.89 26.99
C GLU A 185 -1.64 -9.20 25.74
N LYS A 186 -0.81 -9.89 24.95
CA LYS A 186 -0.27 -9.36 23.69
C LYS A 186 -1.36 -9.12 22.64
N THR A 187 -2.26 -10.08 22.47
CA THR A 187 -3.42 -9.97 21.56
C THR A 187 -4.35 -8.86 22.01
N LYS A 188 -4.64 -8.79 23.31
CA LYS A 188 -5.47 -7.75 23.92
C LYS A 188 -4.92 -6.36 23.62
N ARG A 189 -3.64 -6.13 23.89
CA ARG A 189 -2.98 -4.83 23.62
C ARG A 189 -3.04 -4.47 22.14
N PHE A 190 -2.83 -5.43 21.25
CA PHE A 190 -2.98 -5.19 19.81
C PHE A 190 -4.40 -4.75 19.47
N LEU A 191 -5.41 -5.50 19.90
CA LEU A 191 -6.82 -5.18 19.63
C LEU A 191 -7.17 -3.78 20.13
N GLU A 192 -6.83 -3.45 21.38
CA GLU A 192 -7.10 -2.14 21.98
C GLU A 192 -6.36 -0.98 21.27
N SER A 193 -5.14 -1.23 20.80
CA SER A 193 -4.29 -0.22 20.18
C SER A 193 -4.60 0.01 18.70
N PHE A 194 -4.94 -1.06 17.97
CA PHE A 194 -5.08 -1.04 16.52
C PHE A 194 -6.53 -1.01 16.05
N THR A 195 -7.52 -1.30 16.88
CA THR A 195 -8.93 -1.24 16.47
C THR A 195 -9.68 -0.12 17.19
N THR A 196 -10.82 0.28 16.62
CA THR A 196 -11.73 1.28 17.22
C THR A 196 -12.56 0.71 18.37
N ARG A 197 -12.75 -0.62 18.43
CA ARG A 197 -13.62 -1.30 19.41
C ARG A 197 -12.87 -2.16 20.45
N GLY A 198 -11.58 -2.41 20.28
CA GLY A 198 -10.80 -3.29 21.16
C GLY A 198 -11.24 -4.74 21.07
N ILE A 199 -11.39 -5.40 22.23
CA ILE A 199 -11.95 -6.76 22.33
C ILE A 199 -13.47 -6.66 22.25
N ALA A 200 -14.00 -6.86 21.04
CA ALA A 200 -15.43 -6.84 20.77
C ALA A 200 -15.75 -7.78 19.61
N ASP A 201 -17.04 -8.07 19.41
CA ASP A 201 -17.51 -8.76 18.22
C ASP A 201 -17.49 -7.83 17.00
N TYR A 202 -17.10 -8.40 15.87
CA TYR A 202 -17.08 -7.77 14.55
C TYR A 202 -18.00 -8.58 13.64
N ALA A 203 -18.70 -7.89 12.73
CA ALA A 203 -19.67 -8.54 11.84
C ALA A 203 -18.97 -9.56 10.92
N ASP A 204 -17.80 -9.20 10.41
CA ASP A 204 -16.94 -10.03 9.59
C ASP A 204 -15.48 -9.52 9.62
N PHE A 205 -14.61 -10.14 8.82
CA PHE A 205 -13.21 -9.73 8.71
C PHE A 205 -13.06 -8.34 8.07
N ASP A 206 -13.95 -7.93 7.17
CA ASP A 206 -13.91 -6.61 6.54
C ASP A 206 -14.26 -5.50 7.53
N ASP A 207 -15.23 -5.74 8.41
CA ASP A 207 -15.59 -4.87 9.53
C ASP A 207 -14.41 -4.70 10.51
N PHE A 208 -13.69 -5.80 10.79
CA PHE A 208 -12.47 -5.76 11.59
C PHE A 208 -11.35 -4.94 10.95
N ILE A 209 -11.07 -5.16 9.66
CA ILE A 209 -10.06 -4.39 8.92
C ILE A 209 -10.47 -2.92 8.76
N GLY A 210 -11.76 -2.64 8.59
CA GLY A 210 -12.33 -1.28 8.58
C GLY A 210 -12.04 -0.55 9.89
N SER A 211 -12.26 -1.22 11.02
CA SER A 211 -11.94 -0.71 12.36
C SER A 211 -10.44 -0.41 12.53
N ILE A 212 -9.55 -1.25 11.97
CA ILE A 212 -8.11 -0.97 11.97
C ILE A 212 -7.78 0.25 11.12
N ARG A 213 -8.31 0.34 9.91
CA ARG A 213 -8.11 1.50 9.01
C ARG A 213 -8.52 2.80 9.69
N GLU A 214 -9.69 2.83 10.33
CA GLU A 214 -10.19 4.00 11.04
C GLU A 214 -9.29 4.40 12.21
N LYS A 215 -8.85 3.42 13.01
CA LYS A 215 -7.94 3.67 14.13
C LYS A 215 -6.60 4.23 13.66
N LEU A 216 -6.03 3.69 12.57
CA LEU A 216 -4.79 4.17 11.97
C LEU A 216 -4.94 5.60 11.45
N LEU A 217 -6.03 5.91 10.72
CA LEU A 217 -6.31 7.27 10.24
C LEU A 217 -6.38 8.26 11.40
N ALA A 218 -7.14 7.93 12.45
CA ALA A 218 -7.33 8.79 13.61
C ALA A 218 -6.04 8.99 14.43
N SER A 219 -5.30 7.91 14.69
CA SER A 219 -4.12 7.95 15.58
C SER A 219 -2.89 8.57 14.93
N LEU A 220 -2.77 8.43 13.60
CA LEU A 220 -1.61 8.93 12.85
C LEU A 220 -1.84 10.32 12.26
N GLY A 221 -3.09 10.78 12.15
CA GLY A 221 -3.43 12.08 11.56
C GLY A 221 -3.05 12.17 10.08
N ILE A 222 -3.19 11.06 9.34
CA ILE A 222 -2.91 11.00 7.90
C ILE A 222 -4.19 10.91 7.09
N GLU A 223 -4.12 11.32 5.83
CA GLU A 223 -5.27 11.32 4.93
C GLU A 223 -5.55 9.94 4.34
N PHE A 224 -4.50 9.12 4.15
CA PHE A 224 -4.61 7.89 3.37
C PHE A 224 -4.09 6.67 4.13
N VAL A 225 -5.01 5.71 4.36
CA VAL A 225 -4.72 4.33 4.79
C VAL A 225 -5.48 3.39 3.87
N ARG A 226 -4.75 2.53 3.17
CA ARG A 226 -5.31 1.53 2.25
C ARG A 226 -5.05 0.12 2.78
N PRO A 227 -6.08 -0.56 3.31
CA PRO A 227 -6.01 -1.99 3.55
C PRO A 227 -6.09 -2.76 2.23
N ILE A 228 -5.32 -3.83 2.13
CA ILE A 228 -5.27 -4.77 1.01
C ILE A 228 -5.33 -6.17 1.61
N ILE A 229 -6.41 -6.90 1.34
CA ILE A 229 -6.61 -8.24 1.89
C ILE A 229 -5.93 -9.25 0.95
N LEU A 230 -4.99 -10.01 1.50
CA LEU A 230 -4.40 -11.18 0.85
C LEU A 230 -5.26 -12.39 1.22
N ASP A 231 -6.04 -12.90 0.28
CA ASP A 231 -7.03 -13.96 0.52
C ASP A 231 -6.53 -15.30 -0.03
N ALA A 232 -6.16 -16.19 0.89
CA ALA A 232 -5.81 -17.59 0.61
C ALA A 232 -6.93 -18.53 1.09
N GLY A 233 -8.19 -18.09 1.04
CA GLY A 233 -9.36 -18.83 1.49
C GLY A 233 -9.48 -18.86 3.01
N GLN A 234 -8.96 -19.92 3.64
CA GLN A 234 -9.07 -20.15 5.10
C GLN A 234 -8.12 -19.26 5.92
N LYS A 235 -7.14 -18.62 5.27
CA LYS A 235 -6.23 -17.65 5.88
C LYS A 235 -6.34 -16.34 5.11
N LYS A 236 -6.50 -15.24 5.84
CA LYS A 236 -6.51 -13.89 5.28
C LYS A 236 -5.47 -13.06 6.00
N ASN A 237 -4.67 -12.28 5.31
CA ASN A 237 -3.78 -11.32 5.97
C ASN A 237 -3.94 -9.97 5.30
N THR A 238 -3.38 -8.91 5.88
CA THR A 238 -3.64 -7.57 5.38
C THR A 238 -2.36 -6.76 5.29
N LEU A 239 -2.14 -6.17 4.12
CA LEU A 239 -1.21 -5.07 3.96
C LEU A 239 -1.95 -3.75 4.20
N PHE A 240 -1.35 -2.86 4.95
CA PHE A 240 -1.79 -1.49 5.13
C PHE A 240 -0.76 -0.58 4.49
N PHE A 241 -1.18 0.14 3.45
CA PHE A 241 -0.38 1.22 2.88
C PHE A 241 -0.78 2.54 3.53
N LEU A 242 0.20 3.21 4.16
CA LEU A 242 0.02 4.45 4.91
C LEU A 242 0.82 5.55 4.23
N SER A 243 0.14 6.64 3.87
CA SER A 243 0.80 7.75 3.16
C SER A 243 0.11 9.09 3.43
N LYS A 244 0.93 10.15 3.44
CA LYS A 244 0.47 11.55 3.32
C LYS A 244 0.42 12.01 1.87
N SER A 245 0.94 11.21 0.94
CA SER A 245 1.06 11.52 -0.48
C SER A 245 -0.17 11.05 -1.23
N PHE A 246 -0.89 12.02 -1.77
CA PHE A 246 -1.98 11.77 -2.70
C PHE A 246 -1.55 10.97 -3.94
N HIS A 247 -0.35 11.26 -4.47
CA HIS A 247 0.18 10.55 -5.63
C HIS A 247 0.62 9.13 -5.29
N GLY A 248 1.13 8.90 -4.07
CA GLY A 248 1.49 7.56 -3.59
C GLY A 248 0.26 6.68 -3.43
N MET A 249 -0.83 7.22 -2.87
CA MET A 249 -2.09 6.49 -2.76
C MET A 249 -2.69 6.14 -4.13
N LEU A 250 -2.60 7.04 -5.12
CA LEU A 250 -3.02 6.71 -6.48
C LEU A 250 -2.19 5.56 -7.07
N VAL A 251 -0.86 5.58 -6.92
CA VAL A 251 0.01 4.48 -7.38
C VAL A 251 -0.39 3.17 -6.73
N MET A 252 -0.63 3.18 -5.42
CA MET A 252 -1.05 1.97 -4.72
C MET A 252 -2.38 1.46 -5.28
N ASN A 253 -3.37 2.34 -5.49
CA ASN A 253 -4.62 1.94 -6.11
C ASN A 253 -4.40 1.35 -7.52
N GLU A 254 -3.55 1.95 -8.35
CA GLU A 254 -3.20 1.42 -9.69
C GLU A 254 -2.67 0.00 -9.60
N VAL A 255 -1.70 -0.25 -8.72
CA VAL A 255 -1.12 -1.60 -8.49
C VAL A 255 -2.19 -2.59 -8.03
N ILE A 256 -3.07 -2.20 -7.10
CA ILE A 256 -4.10 -3.11 -6.61
C ILE A 256 -5.12 -3.45 -7.70
N TRP A 257 -5.54 -2.50 -8.52
CA TRP A 257 -6.51 -2.74 -9.59
C TRP A 257 -5.97 -3.58 -10.76
N GLU A 258 -4.66 -3.84 -10.82
CA GLU A 258 -4.08 -4.81 -11.78
C GLU A 258 -4.33 -6.27 -11.37
N ASP A 259 -4.41 -6.51 -10.06
CA ASP A 259 -4.42 -7.84 -9.44
C ASP A 259 -5.70 -8.17 -8.65
N ALA A 260 -6.44 -7.16 -8.18
CA ALA A 260 -7.68 -7.31 -7.43
C ALA A 260 -8.90 -7.06 -8.34
N TYR A 261 -9.89 -7.94 -8.30
CA TYR A 261 -11.12 -7.81 -9.07
C TYR A 261 -12.12 -6.82 -8.44
N ASP A 262 -12.12 -6.68 -7.11
CA ASP A 262 -13.00 -5.77 -6.35
C ASP A 262 -12.24 -4.52 -5.84
N GLY A 263 -10.97 -4.38 -6.25
CA GLY A 263 -10.04 -3.37 -5.77
C GLY A 263 -9.58 -3.54 -4.32
N LYS A 264 -10.04 -4.54 -3.56
CA LYS A 264 -9.73 -4.72 -2.13
C LYS A 264 -8.99 -6.02 -1.82
N ARG A 265 -9.32 -7.10 -2.54
CA ARG A 265 -8.82 -8.46 -2.31
C ARG A 265 -7.93 -8.91 -3.44
N VAL A 266 -6.75 -9.39 -3.09
CA VAL A 266 -5.86 -10.11 -4.00
C VAL A 266 -5.97 -11.59 -3.68
N LEU A 267 -6.51 -12.35 -4.65
CA LEU A 267 -6.60 -13.80 -4.55
C LEU A 267 -5.20 -14.39 -4.71
N VAL A 268 -4.87 -15.33 -3.83
CA VAL A 268 -3.59 -16.05 -3.87
C VAL A 268 -3.69 -17.23 -4.87
N LYS A 269 -2.58 -17.61 -5.51
CA LYS A 269 -2.53 -18.65 -6.56
C LYS A 269 -3.28 -19.92 -6.15
N GLY A 270 -4.05 -20.50 -7.07
CA GLY A 270 -4.89 -21.69 -6.82
C GLY A 270 -6.27 -21.38 -6.24
N GLN A 271 -6.59 -20.10 -6.00
CA GLN A 271 -7.94 -19.61 -5.68
C GLN A 271 -8.51 -18.70 -6.78
N GLU A 272 -7.80 -18.61 -7.92
CA GLU A 272 -8.28 -17.90 -9.11
C GLU A 272 -9.37 -18.77 -9.77
N GLU A 273 -10.62 -18.27 -9.83
CA GLU A 273 -11.59 -18.83 -10.78
C GLU A 273 -11.02 -18.63 -12.19
N GLU A 274 -10.94 -19.70 -13.00
CA GLU A 274 -10.43 -19.61 -14.38
C GLU A 274 -11.13 -18.45 -15.10
N PRO A 275 -10.41 -17.39 -15.50
CA PRO A 275 -11.05 -16.33 -16.24
C PRO A 275 -11.41 -16.88 -17.61
N GLY A 276 -12.71 -16.92 -17.91
CA GLY A 276 -13.19 -17.13 -19.27
C GLY A 276 -12.52 -16.16 -20.24
N LEU A 277 -12.47 -16.53 -21.51
CA LEU A 277 -11.75 -15.89 -22.63
C LEU A 277 -12.02 -14.37 -22.84
N PHE A 278 -12.90 -13.76 -22.04
CA PHE A 278 -13.17 -12.34 -21.99
C PHE A 278 -12.34 -11.68 -20.90
N THR A 279 -11.21 -11.15 -21.37
CA THR A 279 -10.22 -10.29 -20.72
C THR A 279 -10.73 -9.44 -19.56
N LYS A 280 -9.92 -9.34 -18.49
CA LYS A 280 -10.03 -8.52 -17.25
C LYS A 280 -10.74 -7.15 -17.35
N GLN A 281 -10.84 -6.54 -18.54
CA GLN A 281 -11.59 -5.32 -18.81
C GLN A 281 -13.12 -5.51 -18.89
N ALA A 282 -13.61 -6.73 -19.10
CA ALA A 282 -15.04 -7.08 -19.07
C ALA A 282 -15.54 -7.49 -17.67
N LEU A 283 -14.63 -7.66 -16.69
CA LEU A 283 -14.92 -8.13 -15.33
C LEU A 283 -15.07 -7.01 -14.29
N GLU A 284 -14.98 -5.73 -14.67
CA GLU A 284 -15.54 -4.62 -13.88
C GLU A 284 -17.10 -4.63 -13.96
N VAL A 285 -17.70 -5.81 -13.77
CA VAL A 285 -19.12 -5.99 -13.50
C VAL A 285 -19.40 -5.35 -12.13
N ALA A 286 -20.63 -4.92 -11.85
CA ALA A 286 -21.04 -4.26 -10.61
C ALA A 286 -20.73 -5.08 -9.34
N THR A 287 -19.47 -5.09 -8.91
CA THR A 287 -19.03 -5.75 -7.69
C THR A 287 -19.65 -5.03 -6.49
N PRO A 288 -19.85 -5.71 -5.36
CA PRO A 288 -20.34 -5.06 -4.14
C PRO A 288 -19.50 -3.82 -3.75
N ALA A 289 -18.19 -3.85 -4.02
CA ALA A 289 -17.29 -2.72 -3.78
C ALA A 289 -17.58 -1.53 -4.70
N LEU A 290 -17.77 -1.75 -6.01
CA LEU A 290 -18.15 -0.70 -6.97
C LEU A 290 -19.54 -0.13 -6.67
N VAL A 291 -20.51 -0.97 -6.31
CA VAL A 291 -21.85 -0.53 -5.92
C VAL A 291 -21.81 0.33 -4.66
N ALA A 292 -21.05 -0.08 -3.65
CA ALA A 292 -20.86 0.70 -2.43
C ALA A 292 -20.16 2.05 -2.73
N PHE A 293 -19.16 2.05 -3.60
CA PHE A 293 -18.47 3.28 -4.01
C PHE A 293 -19.39 4.22 -4.79
N GLU A 294 -20.18 3.71 -5.73
CA GLU A 294 -21.19 4.47 -6.46
C GLU A 294 -22.15 5.17 -5.50
N ARG A 295 -22.74 4.42 -4.56
CA ARG A 295 -23.61 4.99 -3.52
C ARG A 295 -22.90 6.08 -2.72
N ASN A 296 -21.71 5.79 -2.19
CA ASN A 296 -20.98 6.72 -1.33
C ASN A 296 -20.59 8.00 -2.07
N LEU A 297 -20.19 7.91 -3.35
CA LEU A 297 -19.86 9.08 -4.18
C LEU A 297 -21.11 9.94 -4.44
N LEU A 298 -22.24 9.32 -4.77
CA LEU A 298 -23.50 10.04 -4.98
C LEU A 298 -23.98 10.74 -3.70
N GLU A 299 -23.88 10.06 -2.56
CA GLU A 299 -24.20 10.64 -1.24
C GLU A 299 -23.30 11.83 -0.90
N GLU A 300 -21.97 11.71 -1.09
CA GLU A 300 -21.03 12.80 -0.85
C GLU A 300 -21.30 14.00 -1.76
N MET A 301 -21.55 13.76 -3.05
CA MET A 301 -21.87 14.82 -4.01
C MET A 301 -23.21 15.51 -3.68
N LYS A 302 -24.22 14.75 -3.24
CA LYS A 302 -25.50 15.29 -2.78
C LYS A 302 -25.34 16.14 -1.52
N ASN A 303 -24.53 15.69 -0.56
CA ASN A 303 -24.27 16.40 0.70
C ASN A 303 -23.48 17.69 0.47
N ARG A 304 -22.44 17.65 -0.37
CA ARG A 304 -21.63 18.82 -0.69
C ARG A 304 -22.29 19.79 -1.66
N LYS A 305 -23.28 19.32 -2.43
CA LYS A 305 -23.96 20.01 -3.55
C LYS A 305 -23.05 20.41 -4.72
N SER A 306 -21.76 20.64 -4.48
CA SER A 306 -20.78 20.98 -5.50
C SER A 306 -19.38 20.47 -5.13
N MET A 307 -18.68 19.89 -6.11
CA MET A 307 -17.31 19.40 -5.99
C MET A 307 -16.51 19.77 -7.23
N THR A 308 -15.23 20.10 -7.08
CA THR A 308 -14.34 20.21 -8.24
C THR A 308 -13.99 18.81 -8.77
N ASN A 309 -13.47 18.72 -9.99
CA ASN A 309 -12.94 17.45 -10.49
C ASN A 309 -11.81 16.90 -9.59
N VAL A 310 -11.00 17.78 -9.00
CA VAL A 310 -9.94 17.38 -8.07
C VAL A 310 -10.52 16.80 -6.79
N ASP A 311 -11.62 17.36 -6.27
CA ASP A 311 -12.31 16.81 -5.09
C ASP A 311 -12.85 15.41 -5.37
N VAL A 312 -13.47 15.21 -6.55
CA VAL A 312 -13.98 13.89 -6.95
C VAL A 312 -12.84 12.88 -7.11
N ILE A 313 -11.76 13.27 -7.78
CA ILE A 313 -10.57 12.42 -7.94
C ILE A 313 -10.00 12.06 -6.55
N ARG A 314 -9.91 13.03 -5.64
CA ARG A 314 -9.41 12.81 -4.28
C ARG A 314 -10.31 11.87 -3.48
N PHE A 315 -11.62 12.03 -3.59
CA PHE A 315 -12.59 11.13 -2.96
C PHE A 315 -12.42 9.69 -3.49
N ALA A 316 -12.36 9.51 -4.81
CA ALA A 316 -12.15 8.20 -5.42
C ALA A 316 -10.88 7.52 -4.90
N ILE A 317 -9.76 8.25 -4.89
CA ILE A 317 -8.47 7.72 -4.43
C ILE A 317 -8.51 7.36 -2.94
N LYS A 318 -9.17 8.17 -2.10
CA LYS A 318 -9.33 7.92 -0.66
C LYS A 318 -10.15 6.65 -0.37
N GLU A 319 -11.15 6.38 -1.19
CA GLU A 319 -11.96 5.16 -1.14
C GLU A 319 -11.28 3.96 -1.80
N GLY A 320 -10.13 4.20 -2.47
CA GLY A 320 -9.30 3.18 -3.10
C GLY A 320 -9.68 2.82 -4.52
N PHE A 321 -10.34 3.74 -5.21
CA PHE A 321 -10.73 3.62 -6.60
C PHE A 321 -9.84 4.50 -7.47
N LEU A 322 -9.80 4.18 -8.76
CA LEU A 322 -9.13 4.98 -9.77
C LEU A 322 -10.04 6.13 -10.22
N PRO A 323 -9.48 7.25 -10.73
CA PRO A 323 -10.25 8.36 -11.28
C PRO A 323 -11.29 7.93 -12.32
N ARG A 324 -10.96 6.94 -13.16
CA ARG A 324 -11.86 6.40 -14.19
C ARG A 324 -13.17 5.86 -13.61
N HIS A 325 -13.14 5.21 -12.45
CA HIS A 325 -14.35 4.64 -11.83
C HIS A 325 -15.33 5.75 -11.43
N ALA A 326 -14.82 6.85 -10.87
CA ALA A 326 -15.65 8.02 -10.55
C ALA A 326 -16.17 8.71 -11.81
N GLU A 327 -15.34 8.80 -12.86
CA GLU A 327 -15.75 9.32 -14.17
C GLU A 327 -16.92 8.53 -14.75
N ASP A 328 -16.86 7.20 -14.67
CA ASP A 328 -17.88 6.30 -15.20
C ASP A 328 -19.19 6.40 -14.40
N ILE A 329 -19.13 6.54 -13.07
CA ILE A 329 -20.30 6.82 -12.25
C ILE A 329 -20.95 8.16 -12.62
N ILE A 330 -20.15 9.21 -12.81
CA ILE A 330 -20.67 10.53 -13.20
C ILE A 330 -21.30 10.50 -14.59
N LYS A 331 -20.73 9.74 -15.53
CA LYS A 331 -21.33 9.53 -16.85
C LYS A 331 -22.64 8.75 -16.77
N LYS A 332 -22.68 7.71 -15.94
CA LYS A 332 -23.85 6.86 -15.73
C LYS A 332 -25.05 7.65 -15.19
N HIS A 333 -24.79 8.56 -14.24
CA HIS A 333 -25.80 9.37 -13.55
C HIS A 333 -25.82 10.83 -14.01
N HIS A 334 -25.49 11.09 -15.28
CA HIS A 334 -25.33 12.44 -15.82
C HIS A 334 -26.55 13.37 -15.62
N GLU A 335 -27.75 12.81 -15.53
CA GLU A 335 -29.01 13.50 -15.25
C GLU A 335 -29.06 14.16 -13.87
N HIS A 336 -28.29 13.64 -12.91
CA HIS A 336 -28.17 14.20 -11.56
C HIS A 336 -27.08 15.27 -11.45
N PHE A 337 -26.42 15.63 -12.55
CA PHE A 337 -25.26 16.52 -12.53
C PHE A 337 -25.35 17.65 -13.55
N SER A 338 -24.91 18.84 -13.15
CA SER A 338 -24.49 19.88 -14.09
C SER A 338 -22.99 20.14 -14.01
N LEU A 339 -22.38 20.31 -15.18
CA LEU A 339 -20.97 20.57 -15.32
C LEU A 339 -20.73 22.05 -15.66
N VAL A 340 -19.97 22.71 -14.81
CA VAL A 340 -19.45 24.06 -15.07
C VAL A 340 -17.97 23.93 -15.39
N ILE A 341 -17.61 24.08 -16.66
CA ILE A 341 -16.21 24.06 -17.11
C ILE A 341 -15.62 25.45 -16.89
N THR A 342 -14.50 25.52 -16.17
CA THR A 342 -13.83 26.80 -15.86
C THR A 342 -12.89 27.27 -16.97
N ASP A 343 -12.52 26.39 -17.91
CA ASP A 343 -11.45 26.63 -18.91
C ASP A 343 -11.92 26.59 -20.38
N GLY A 344 -13.24 26.68 -20.62
CA GLY A 344 -13.85 26.98 -21.93
C GLY A 344 -13.68 25.98 -23.09
N LYS A 345 -12.95 24.86 -22.95
CA LYS A 345 -12.51 24.05 -24.11
C LYS A 345 -13.11 22.65 -24.31
N GLN A 346 -13.90 22.06 -23.39
CA GLN A 346 -14.50 20.72 -23.61
C GLN A 346 -15.84 20.48 -22.89
N LYS A 347 -16.67 19.55 -23.39
CA LYS A 347 -18.01 19.18 -22.87
C LYS A 347 -18.04 17.98 -21.89
N ARG A 348 -16.90 17.52 -21.36
CA ARG A 348 -16.82 16.28 -20.53
C ARG A 348 -16.25 16.57 -19.12
N PRO A 349 -16.63 15.79 -18.09
CA PRO A 349 -16.07 15.95 -16.74
C PRO A 349 -14.56 15.65 -16.72
N TYR A 350 -13.76 16.51 -16.07
CA TYR A 350 -12.29 16.39 -15.99
C TYR A 350 -11.82 15.42 -14.90
N VAL A 351 -12.52 14.30 -14.71
CA VAL A 351 -12.24 13.32 -13.65
C VAL A 351 -11.28 12.26 -14.21
N SER A 352 -10.03 12.62 -14.38
CA SER A 352 -8.99 11.71 -14.90
C SER A 352 -7.61 12.03 -14.34
N THR A 353 -6.71 11.05 -14.36
CA THR A 353 -5.35 11.16 -13.80
C THR A 353 -4.59 12.42 -14.25
N PRO A 354 -4.62 12.84 -15.53
CA PRO A 354 -3.93 14.07 -15.96
C PRO A 354 -4.44 15.36 -15.30
N ASN A 355 -5.66 15.36 -14.75
CA ASN A 355 -6.29 16.54 -14.16
C ASN A 355 -6.22 16.56 -12.62
N ILE A 356 -5.47 15.63 -12.02
CA ILE A 356 -5.38 15.44 -10.57
C ILE A 356 -4.90 16.67 -9.78
N ASN A 357 -4.18 17.59 -10.43
CA ASN A 357 -3.66 18.81 -9.81
C ASN A 357 -4.33 20.11 -10.33
N THR A 358 -5.35 20.02 -11.20
CA THR A 358 -5.96 21.22 -11.81
C THR A 358 -7.48 21.17 -11.72
N ALA A 359 -8.06 22.15 -11.00
CA ALA A 359 -9.50 22.35 -10.90
C ALA A 359 -10.06 22.96 -12.19
N ARG A 360 -10.42 22.10 -13.15
CA ARG A 360 -10.88 22.48 -14.50
C ARG A 360 -12.40 22.41 -14.67
N SER A 361 -13.09 21.76 -13.74
CA SER A 361 -14.54 21.72 -13.74
C SER A 361 -15.09 21.65 -12.33
N ILE A 362 -16.25 22.27 -12.18
CA ILE A 362 -17.11 22.12 -11.01
C ILE A 362 -18.29 21.25 -11.42
N ILE A 363 -18.52 20.19 -10.65
CA ILE A 363 -19.63 19.26 -10.82
C ILE A 363 -20.64 19.59 -9.73
N LYS A 364 -21.85 19.97 -10.12
CA LYS A 364 -22.94 20.31 -9.20
C LYS A 364 -24.00 19.22 -9.24
N TYR A 365 -24.46 18.79 -8.07
CA TYR A 365 -25.57 17.85 -7.94
C TYR A 365 -26.90 18.58 -8.16
N ILE A 366 -27.77 18.03 -8.99
CA ILE A 366 -29.12 18.51 -9.26
C ILE A 366 -30.11 17.44 -8.78
N GLU A 367 -31.16 17.88 -8.08
CA GLU A 367 -32.21 17.01 -7.54
C GLU A 367 -33.09 16.37 -8.62
#